data_AF-A0A511T6L5-F1
#
_entry.id   AF-A0A511T6L5-F1
#
_cell.length_a   1.000
_cell.length_b   1.000
_cell.length_c   1.000
_cell.angle_alpha   90.00
_cell.angle_beta   90.00
_cell.angle_gamma   90.00
#
_symmetry.space_group_name_H-M   'P 1'
#
loop_
_entity.id
_entity.type
_entity.pdbx_description
1 polymer ?
#
loop_
_entity_poly.entity_id
_entity_poly.type
_entity_poly.pdbx_seq_one_letter_code
_entity_poly.pdbx_strand_id
1 'polypeptide(L)'
;MSRLGSLLAVAAVALVLGAPVRAEAQCTSWPTNTTVTPGTSYADTINVSGLAYGTYIITASFSGSAGLINLAFSAAPGVSWSNGTKGFIGSSTTLYLSFIMASGALPGRYSTVTMNVANTAGQTVCSSSFIVGVPGDACPGDVSWLGNTIKAGFDSANCYVAAVPATDGSPFIHANNYYMTRGPNNVCEVGWFDGANCYLGTPPPGKSAFIWGNAFYYSP
;
A
#
# COMPACT_ATOMS: atom_id res chain seq x y z
N MET A 1 -16.94 -80.06 -22.02
CA MET A 1 -16.37 -78.88 -22.70
C MET A 1 -16.56 -77.66 -21.81
N SER A 2 -15.54 -76.79 -21.73
CA SER A 2 -15.42 -75.54 -20.94
C SER A 2 -15.24 -75.71 -19.42
N ARG A 3 -14.00 -75.61 -18.88
CA ARG A 3 -13.16 -74.42 -18.54
C ARG A 3 -13.58 -73.79 -17.20
N LEU A 4 -12.86 -74.09 -16.12
CA LEU A 4 -11.71 -73.34 -15.54
C LEU A 4 -12.06 -71.90 -15.09
N GLY A 5 -11.85 -71.61 -13.80
CA GLY A 5 -11.90 -70.24 -13.28
C GLY A 5 -11.78 -70.12 -11.77
N SER A 6 -10.62 -70.48 -11.21
CA SER A 6 -10.25 -70.15 -9.82
C SER A 6 -10.11 -68.64 -9.65
N LEU A 7 -10.94 -68.02 -8.81
CA LEU A 7 -10.74 -66.65 -8.35
C LEU A 7 -9.86 -66.67 -7.08
N LEU A 8 -8.57 -66.37 -7.24
CA LEU A 8 -7.75 -65.86 -6.14
C LEU A 8 -8.17 -64.41 -5.87
N ALA A 9 -8.73 -64.14 -4.69
CA ALA A 9 -8.91 -62.79 -4.18
C ALA A 9 -7.58 -62.30 -3.61
N VAL A 10 -6.89 -61.43 -4.35
CA VAL A 10 -5.75 -60.67 -3.84
C VAL A 10 -6.31 -59.48 -3.07
N ALA A 11 -6.24 -59.52 -1.74
CA ALA A 11 -6.54 -58.38 -0.90
C ALA A 11 -5.45 -57.31 -1.09
N ALA A 12 -5.77 -56.25 -1.83
CA ALA A 12 -4.93 -55.07 -1.91
C ALA A 12 -5.00 -54.31 -0.57
N VAL A 13 -3.94 -54.43 0.24
CA VAL A 13 -3.71 -53.53 1.37
C VAL A 13 -3.33 -52.17 0.79
N ALA A 14 -4.30 -51.26 0.74
CA ALA A 14 -4.05 -49.86 0.44
C ALA A 14 -3.29 -49.25 1.62
N LEU A 15 -1.95 -49.18 1.49
CA LEU A 15 -1.12 -48.38 2.37
C LEU A 15 -1.48 -46.91 2.08
N VAL A 16 -2.36 -46.34 2.90
CA VAL A 16 -2.58 -44.90 2.93
C VAL A 16 -1.29 -44.30 3.45
N LEU A 17 -0.39 -43.95 2.53
CA LEU A 17 0.68 -43.01 2.80
C LEU A 17 -0.03 -41.70 3.15
N GLY A 18 -0.26 -41.49 4.45
CA GLY A 18 -0.66 -40.19 4.95
C GLY A 18 0.38 -39.21 4.46
N ALA A 19 0.02 -38.39 3.46
CA ALA A 19 0.80 -37.21 3.17
C ALA A 19 1.00 -36.51 4.52
N PRO A 20 2.24 -36.14 4.90
CA PRO A 20 2.43 -35.37 6.11
C PRO A 20 1.50 -34.17 5.95
N VAL A 21 0.46 -34.13 6.78
CA VAL A 21 -0.38 -32.95 6.94
C VAL A 21 0.62 -31.92 7.41
N ARG A 22 1.12 -31.10 6.48
CA ARG A 22 2.03 -30.01 6.81
C ARG A 22 1.20 -29.20 7.80
N ALA A 23 1.61 -29.19 9.07
CA ALA A 23 1.10 -28.20 9.99
C ALA A 23 1.37 -26.86 9.31
N GLU A 24 0.33 -26.26 8.75
CA GLU A 24 0.44 -24.95 8.13
C GLU A 24 0.88 -24.04 9.24
N ALA A 25 2.12 -23.58 9.12
CA ALA A 25 2.70 -22.61 10.01
C ALA A 25 1.74 -21.45 10.21
N GLN A 26 1.29 -21.25 11.45
CA GLN A 26 0.48 -20.10 11.79
C GLN A 26 1.43 -19.03 12.33
N CYS A 27 1.72 -18.04 11.48
CA CYS A 27 2.07 -16.74 12.01
C CYS A 27 0.80 -16.20 12.72
N THR A 28 0.72 -16.35 14.05
CA THR A 28 -0.53 -16.30 14.83
C THR A 28 -0.95 -14.89 15.23
N SER A 29 -0.05 -13.91 15.19
CA SER A 29 -0.38 -12.50 15.42
C SER A 29 0.35 -11.62 14.42
N TRP A 30 -0.39 -11.00 13.50
CA TRP A 30 0.17 -10.04 12.56
C TRP A 30 -0.15 -8.61 13.00
N PRO A 31 0.74 -7.65 12.70
CA PRO A 31 0.43 -6.25 12.90
C PRO A 31 -0.84 -5.91 12.10
N THR A 32 -1.74 -5.16 12.72
CA THR A 32 -2.88 -4.61 12.01
C THR A 32 -2.46 -3.38 11.23
N ASN A 33 -3.28 -3.01 10.23
CA ASN A 33 -3.09 -1.74 9.55
C ASN A 33 -3.06 -0.60 10.57
N THR A 34 -2.08 0.29 10.44
CA THR A 34 -1.82 1.36 11.40
C THR A 34 -1.47 2.65 10.68
N THR A 35 -1.52 3.76 11.40
CA THR A 35 -1.03 5.06 10.93
C THR A 35 0.14 5.52 11.78
N VAL A 36 1.15 6.10 11.13
CA VAL A 36 2.39 6.55 11.77
C VAL A 36 2.69 7.96 11.28
N THR A 37 2.89 8.87 12.23
CA THR A 37 3.27 10.25 11.91
C THR A 37 4.64 10.28 11.22
N PRO A 38 4.83 11.05 10.14
CA PRO A 38 6.13 11.19 9.49
C PRO A 38 7.23 11.57 10.47
N GLY A 39 8.39 10.92 10.36
CA GLY A 39 9.54 11.11 11.24
C GLY A 39 9.48 10.37 12.57
N THR A 40 8.36 9.71 12.91
CA THR A 40 8.25 8.91 14.14
C THR A 40 8.59 7.44 13.91
N SER A 41 9.15 6.81 14.95
CA SER A 41 9.40 5.37 14.97
C SER A 41 8.14 4.59 15.31
N TYR A 42 7.98 3.45 14.65
CA TYR A 42 7.02 2.42 15.01
C TYR A 42 7.76 1.13 15.37
N ALA A 43 7.21 0.40 16.33
CA ALA A 43 7.66 -0.94 16.66
C ALA A 43 6.48 -1.82 17.01
N ASP A 44 6.57 -3.10 16.64
CA ASP A 44 5.56 -4.09 16.97
C ASP A 44 6.18 -5.47 17.19
N THR A 45 5.40 -6.35 17.81
CA THR A 45 5.79 -7.72 18.17
C THR A 45 4.86 -8.73 17.51
N ILE A 46 5.45 -9.73 16.86
CA ILE A 46 4.75 -10.71 16.03
C ILE A 46 5.11 -12.10 16.55
N ASN A 47 4.13 -12.85 17.03
CA ASN A 47 4.33 -14.23 17.46
C ASN A 47 4.16 -15.19 16.29
N VAL A 48 5.17 -16.02 16.08
CA VAL A 48 5.19 -17.10 15.09
C VAL A 48 5.19 -18.42 15.84
N SER A 49 4.24 -19.30 15.54
CA SER A 49 4.11 -20.58 16.23
C SER A 49 3.58 -21.68 15.30
N GLY A 50 3.47 -22.91 15.82
CA GLY A 50 2.97 -24.04 15.04
C GLY A 50 3.92 -24.52 13.95
N LEU A 51 5.22 -24.20 14.03
CA LEU A 51 6.22 -24.68 13.08
C LEU A 51 6.77 -26.03 13.52
N ALA A 52 7.22 -26.85 12.56
CA ALA A 52 8.11 -27.96 12.87
C ALA A 52 9.43 -27.41 13.45
N TYR A 53 10.08 -28.14 14.35
CA TYR A 53 11.39 -27.72 14.86
C TYR A 53 12.40 -27.68 13.71
N GLY A 54 12.96 -26.50 13.43
CA GLY A 54 13.85 -26.32 12.30
C GLY A 54 14.55 -24.97 12.31
N THR A 55 15.31 -24.72 11.25
CA THR A 55 15.95 -23.41 10.99
C THR A 55 15.09 -22.62 10.01
N TYR A 56 14.79 -21.38 10.38
CA TYR A 56 13.96 -20.49 9.59
C TYR A 56 14.66 -19.16 9.33
N ILE A 57 14.46 -18.62 8.14
CA ILE A 57 14.97 -17.34 7.67
C ILE A 57 13.81 -16.34 7.64
N ILE A 58 14.06 -15.13 8.11
CA ILE A 58 13.09 -14.04 8.10
C ILE A 58 13.53 -13.01 7.07
N THR A 59 12.59 -12.54 6.27
CA THR A 59 12.78 -11.39 5.38
C THR A 59 11.64 -10.41 5.58
N ALA A 60 11.95 -9.12 5.41
CA ALA A 60 10.97 -8.06 5.38
C ALA A 60 11.25 -7.16 4.18
N SER A 61 10.19 -6.74 3.51
CA SER A 61 10.24 -5.79 2.40
C SER A 61 9.12 -4.79 2.56
N PHE A 62 9.22 -3.66 1.89
CA PHE A 62 8.13 -2.70 1.82
C PHE A 62 7.98 -2.14 0.41
N SER A 63 6.75 -1.73 0.10
CA SER A 63 6.39 -1.10 -1.17
C SER A 63 5.25 -0.12 -0.94
N GLY A 64 5.15 0.92 -1.75
CA GLY A 64 4.05 1.86 -1.66
C GLY A 64 4.50 3.28 -1.99
N SER A 65 3.67 4.22 -1.56
CA SER A 65 3.83 5.64 -1.85
C SER A 65 4.45 6.44 -0.69
N ALA A 66 4.61 5.83 0.48
CA ALA A 66 5.41 6.35 1.60
C ALA A 66 6.68 5.49 1.77
N GLY A 67 7.81 6.14 2.00
CA GLY A 67 9.06 5.45 2.32
C GLY A 67 9.14 5.05 3.79
N LEU A 68 9.75 3.90 4.07
CA LEU A 68 10.14 3.49 5.42
C LEU A 68 11.67 3.55 5.53
N ILE A 69 12.16 4.10 6.64
CA ILE A 69 13.58 4.22 6.96
C ILE A 69 13.90 3.25 8.09
N ASN A 70 15.07 2.61 8.03
CA ASN A 70 15.55 1.69 9.05
C ASN A 70 14.56 0.56 9.34
N LEU A 71 13.96 -0.04 8.30
CA LEU A 71 13.17 -1.26 8.46
C LEU A 71 14.07 -2.37 9.00
N ALA A 72 13.87 -2.71 10.27
CA ALA A 72 14.68 -3.65 11.00
C ALA A 72 13.79 -4.70 11.66
N PHE A 73 14.34 -5.90 11.81
CA PHE A 73 13.66 -6.98 12.50
C PHE A 73 14.64 -7.87 13.25
N SER A 74 14.16 -8.48 14.32
CA SER A 74 14.87 -9.49 15.10
C SER A 74 13.92 -10.57 15.57
N ALA A 75 14.46 -11.66 16.11
CA ALA A 75 13.69 -12.80 16.61
C ALA A 75 14.21 -13.19 18.01
N ALA A 76 13.33 -13.66 18.88
CA ALA A 76 13.65 -14.20 20.19
C ALA A 76 12.87 -15.51 20.44
N PRO A 77 13.56 -16.66 20.60
CA PRO A 77 14.98 -16.87 20.32
C PRO A 77 15.28 -16.58 18.84
N GLY A 78 16.49 -16.10 18.55
CA GLY A 78 16.89 -15.72 17.20
C GLY A 78 18.36 -15.91 16.94
N VAL A 79 18.69 -16.00 15.65
CA VAL A 79 20.05 -16.15 15.14
C VAL A 79 20.31 -15.10 14.06
N SER A 80 21.55 -14.63 13.99
CA SER A 80 22.05 -13.77 12.93
C SER A 80 23.24 -14.45 12.28
N TRP A 81 23.21 -14.62 10.97
CA TRP A 81 24.33 -15.18 10.22
C TRP A 81 25.32 -14.09 9.80
N SER A 82 26.55 -14.48 9.47
CA SER A 82 27.65 -13.57 9.09
C SER A 82 27.35 -12.74 7.83
N ASN A 83 26.44 -13.22 6.98
CA ASN A 83 25.97 -12.51 5.79
C ASN A 83 24.82 -11.51 6.07
N GLY A 84 24.48 -11.28 7.35
CA GLY A 84 23.42 -10.35 7.75
C GLY A 84 22.01 -10.94 7.75
N THR A 85 21.82 -12.17 7.25
CA THR A 85 20.52 -12.86 7.33
C THR A 85 20.11 -13.01 8.80
N LYS A 86 18.81 -12.86 9.07
CA LYS A 86 18.21 -13.02 10.39
C LYS A 86 17.20 -14.17 10.36
N GLY A 87 17.06 -14.86 11.48
CA GLY A 87 16.22 -16.04 11.57
C GLY A 87 16.12 -16.56 12.98
N PHE A 88 15.68 -17.81 13.12
CA PHE A 88 15.60 -18.51 14.40
C PHE A 88 15.68 -20.01 14.20
N ILE A 89 15.97 -20.71 15.29
CA ILE A 89 15.95 -22.18 15.35
C ILE A 89 14.94 -22.57 16.41
N GLY A 90 13.93 -23.35 16.05
CA GLY A 90 12.85 -23.74 16.95
C GLY A 90 11.56 -24.09 16.23
N SER A 91 10.50 -24.28 17.00
CA SER A 91 9.12 -24.45 16.53
C SER A 91 8.26 -23.18 16.66
N SER A 92 8.79 -22.16 17.33
CA SER A 92 8.15 -20.85 17.54
C SER A 92 9.21 -19.76 17.78
N THR A 93 8.82 -18.51 17.60
CA THR A 93 9.62 -17.34 17.95
C THR A 93 8.73 -16.11 18.13
N THR A 94 9.25 -15.10 18.81
CA THR A 94 8.71 -13.75 18.83
C THR A 94 9.57 -12.86 17.95
N LEU A 95 8.98 -12.30 16.88
CA LEU A 95 9.64 -11.32 16.03
C LEU A 95 9.40 -9.91 16.57
N TYR A 96 10.44 -9.09 16.55
CA TYR A 96 10.34 -7.66 16.78
C TYR A 96 10.56 -6.96 15.46
N LEU A 97 9.65 -6.05 15.12
CA LEU A 97 9.71 -5.22 13.93
C LEU A 97 9.86 -3.76 14.36
N SER A 98 10.71 -3.01 13.67
CA SER A 98 10.72 -1.56 13.81
C SER A 98 11.05 -0.86 12.50
N PHE A 99 10.57 0.37 12.37
CA PHE A 99 10.90 1.28 11.27
C PHE A 99 10.59 2.72 11.66
N ILE A 100 11.01 3.66 10.82
CA ILE A 100 10.64 5.08 10.91
C ILE A 100 9.87 5.43 9.64
N MET A 101 8.70 6.05 9.78
CA MET A 101 8.01 6.64 8.63
C MET A 101 8.85 7.79 8.09
N ALA A 102 9.18 7.81 6.80
CA ALA A 102 10.03 8.87 6.23
C ALA A 102 9.45 10.27 6.55
N SER A 103 10.31 11.20 6.98
CA SER A 103 9.87 12.54 7.42
C SER A 103 9.22 13.38 6.32
N GLY A 104 9.50 13.08 5.05
CA GLY A 104 8.86 13.70 3.89
C GLY A 104 7.61 12.99 3.38
N ALA A 105 7.10 11.98 4.10
CA ALA A 105 5.90 11.26 3.67
C ALA A 105 4.65 12.17 3.80
N LEU A 106 3.93 12.35 2.69
CA LEU A 106 2.73 13.18 2.65
C LEU A 106 1.54 12.45 3.32
N PRO A 107 0.57 13.18 3.88
CA PRO A 107 -0.70 12.61 4.35
C PRO A 107 -1.37 11.70 3.30
N GLY A 108 -2.11 10.68 3.74
CA GLY A 108 -2.82 9.73 2.86
C GLY A 108 -1.92 8.77 2.07
N ARG A 109 -0.59 8.92 2.17
CA ARG A 109 0.37 7.96 1.63
C ARG A 109 0.44 6.72 2.51
N TYR A 110 0.94 5.64 1.95
CA TYR A 110 1.07 4.38 2.66
C TYR A 110 2.25 3.55 2.20
N SER A 111 2.69 2.65 3.07
CA SER A 111 3.62 1.58 2.76
C SER A 111 3.01 0.25 3.18
N THR A 112 2.99 -0.71 2.28
CA THR A 112 2.70 -2.12 2.60
C THR A 112 4.00 -2.76 3.04
N VAL A 113 4.06 -3.24 4.28
CA VAL A 113 5.17 -4.03 4.80
C VAL A 113 4.81 -5.49 4.64
N THR A 114 5.66 -6.27 3.97
CA THR A 114 5.52 -7.71 3.81
C THR A 114 6.62 -8.42 4.56
N MET A 115 6.25 -9.39 5.38
CA MET A 115 7.18 -10.24 6.11
C MET A 115 7.01 -11.69 5.69
N ASN A 116 8.13 -12.38 5.47
CA ASN A 116 8.15 -13.78 5.10
C ASN A 116 9.06 -14.55 6.04
N VAL A 117 8.57 -15.70 6.53
CA VAL A 117 9.35 -16.73 7.19
C VAL A 117 9.52 -17.88 6.21
N ALA A 118 10.75 -18.23 5.88
CA ALA A 118 11.08 -19.32 4.96
C ALA A 118 11.93 -20.39 5.64
N ASN A 119 11.85 -21.63 5.17
CA ASN A 119 12.78 -22.67 5.61
C ASN A 119 14.13 -22.55 4.88
N THR A 120 15.10 -23.39 5.25
CA THR A 120 16.44 -23.41 4.61
C THR A 120 16.42 -23.85 3.14
N ALA A 121 15.33 -24.46 2.67
CA ALA A 121 15.12 -24.77 1.26
C ALA A 121 14.54 -23.58 0.46
N GLY A 122 14.35 -22.42 1.10
CA GLY A 122 13.80 -21.20 0.49
C GLY A 122 12.28 -21.21 0.32
N GLN A 123 11.58 -22.21 0.85
CA GLN A 123 10.13 -22.27 0.79
C GLN A 123 9.54 -21.34 1.84
N THR A 124 8.63 -20.45 1.44
CA THR A 124 7.84 -19.64 2.38
C THR A 124 6.94 -20.55 3.20
N VAL A 125 7.06 -20.41 4.51
CA VAL A 125 6.37 -21.18 5.54
C VAL A 125 5.19 -20.36 6.09
N CYS A 126 5.41 -19.08 6.39
CA CYS A 126 4.32 -18.13 6.57
C CYS A 126 4.69 -16.74 6.03
N SER A 127 3.67 -15.99 5.59
CA SER A 127 3.80 -14.64 5.05
C SER A 127 2.60 -13.80 5.45
N SER A 128 2.81 -12.50 5.62
CA SER A 128 1.72 -11.53 5.74
C SER A 128 2.19 -10.14 5.38
N SER A 129 1.20 -9.28 5.21
CA SER A 129 1.39 -7.89 4.94
C SER A 129 0.42 -7.03 5.75
N PHE A 130 0.88 -5.87 6.16
CA PHE A 130 0.06 -4.84 6.77
C PHE A 130 0.41 -3.47 6.20
N ILE A 131 -0.55 -2.56 6.29
CA ILE A 131 -0.43 -1.21 5.76
C ILE A 131 -0.03 -0.27 6.89
N VAL A 132 0.99 0.53 6.62
CA VAL A 132 1.39 1.68 7.43
C VAL A 132 1.03 2.94 6.67
N GLY A 133 -0.03 3.61 7.10
CA GLY A 133 -0.48 4.86 6.51
C GLY A 133 0.16 6.09 7.16
N VAL A 134 0.24 7.18 6.40
CA VAL A 134 0.45 8.52 6.95
C VAL A 134 -0.93 9.09 7.27
N PRO A 135 -1.19 9.56 8.50
CA PRO A 135 -2.49 10.12 8.84
C PRO A 135 -2.82 11.35 7.98
N GLY A 136 -4.08 11.46 7.57
CA GLY A 136 -4.62 12.57 6.79
C GLY A 136 -4.93 12.22 5.33
N ASP A 137 -5.34 13.23 4.56
CA ASP A 137 -5.70 13.12 3.14
C ASP A 137 -4.56 13.66 2.28
N ALA A 138 -4.18 12.91 1.23
CA ALA A 138 -3.16 13.33 0.28
C ALA A 138 -3.57 14.59 -0.51
N CYS A 139 -4.88 14.84 -0.60
CA CYS A 139 -5.44 16.03 -1.19
C CYS A 139 -6.33 16.75 -0.17
N PRO A 140 -5.71 17.43 0.81
CA PRO A 140 -6.44 17.96 1.94
C PRO A 140 -7.29 19.16 1.53
N GLY A 141 -8.50 19.17 2.05
CA GLY A 141 -9.47 20.23 1.84
C GLY A 141 -10.37 20.01 0.63
N ASP A 142 -11.23 20.99 0.43
CA ASP A 142 -12.32 20.97 -0.53
C ASP A 142 -12.06 22.02 -1.60
N VAL A 143 -12.21 21.63 -2.87
CA VAL A 143 -12.05 22.54 -4.01
C VAL A 143 -13.41 23.17 -4.32
N SER A 144 -13.47 24.49 -4.45
CA SER A 144 -14.61 25.12 -5.10
C SER A 144 -14.44 24.95 -6.60
N TRP A 145 -15.33 24.22 -7.26
CA TRP A 145 -15.26 23.94 -8.68
C TRP A 145 -16.63 24.04 -9.32
N LEU A 146 -16.79 24.98 -10.25
CA LEU A 146 -18.05 25.27 -10.91
C LEU A 146 -19.18 25.33 -9.88
N GLY A 147 -18.94 26.07 -8.79
CA GLY A 147 -19.94 26.44 -7.78
C GLY A 147 -20.35 25.28 -6.88
N ASN A 148 -19.76 24.12 -7.10
CA ASN A 148 -19.87 22.96 -6.24
C ASN A 148 -18.60 22.83 -5.41
N THR A 149 -18.70 22.06 -4.34
CA THR A 149 -17.54 21.60 -3.60
C THR A 149 -17.17 20.20 -4.07
N ILE A 150 -15.93 19.99 -4.52
CA ILE A 150 -15.43 18.69 -4.96
C ILE A 150 -14.18 18.27 -4.18
N LYS A 151 -13.98 16.94 -4.08
CA LYS A 151 -12.74 16.34 -3.62
C LYS A 151 -11.82 16.08 -4.81
N ALA A 152 -10.59 16.58 -4.73
CA ALA A 152 -9.58 16.30 -5.73
C ALA A 152 -9.10 14.84 -5.63
N GLY A 153 -8.80 14.26 -6.78
CA GLY A 153 -8.17 12.95 -6.87
C GLY A 153 -6.66 13.09 -6.78
N PHE A 154 -6.00 12.23 -6.02
CA PHE A 154 -4.55 12.25 -5.94
C PHE A 154 -3.93 11.38 -7.03
N ASP A 155 -3.10 11.96 -7.90
CA ASP A 155 -2.57 11.29 -9.09
C ASP A 155 -1.19 10.65 -8.90
N SER A 156 -0.80 10.43 -7.64
CA SER A 156 0.53 10.02 -7.18
C SER A 156 1.58 11.13 -7.07
N ALA A 157 1.33 12.34 -7.55
CA ALA A 157 2.22 13.49 -7.37
C ALA A 157 1.47 14.73 -6.85
N ASN A 158 0.28 14.99 -7.37
CA ASN A 158 -0.49 16.22 -7.19
C ASN A 158 -1.98 15.94 -7.03
N CYS A 159 -2.73 16.99 -6.67
CA CYS A 159 -4.17 16.90 -6.50
C CYS A 159 -4.90 17.35 -7.76
N TYR A 160 -5.35 16.37 -8.54
CA TYR A 160 -6.15 16.55 -9.73
C TYR A 160 -7.54 17.08 -9.38
N VAL A 161 -7.89 18.23 -9.94
CA VAL A 161 -9.20 18.85 -9.78
C VAL A 161 -10.14 18.41 -10.90
N ALA A 162 -9.76 18.74 -12.13
CA ALA A 162 -10.55 18.46 -13.32
C ALA A 162 -9.70 18.64 -14.59
N ALA A 163 -10.09 17.97 -15.66
CA ALA A 163 -9.56 18.22 -17.00
C ALA A 163 -9.91 19.64 -17.45
N VAL A 164 -9.07 20.24 -18.26
CA VAL A 164 -9.39 21.51 -18.93
C VAL A 164 -10.61 21.25 -19.83
N PRO A 165 -11.69 22.05 -19.67
CA PRO A 165 -12.86 21.93 -20.53
C PRO A 165 -12.50 22.08 -22.01
N ALA A 166 -13.09 21.26 -22.88
CA ALA A 166 -12.87 21.31 -24.31
C ALA A 166 -13.66 22.47 -24.94
N THR A 167 -13.23 23.69 -24.66
CA THR A 167 -13.85 24.95 -25.11
C THR A 167 -12.84 25.79 -25.88
N ASP A 168 -13.30 26.88 -26.49
CA ASP A 168 -12.42 27.81 -27.22
C ASP A 168 -11.53 28.68 -26.30
N GLY A 169 -11.69 28.55 -24.97
CA GLY A 169 -10.93 29.30 -23.99
C GLY A 169 -9.55 28.68 -23.70
N SER A 170 -8.56 29.51 -23.36
CA SER A 170 -7.28 29.06 -22.82
C SER A 170 -7.32 29.01 -21.29
N PRO A 171 -6.86 27.92 -20.64
CA PRO A 171 -6.80 27.84 -19.19
C PRO A 171 -5.65 28.69 -18.64
N PHE A 172 -5.87 29.33 -17.49
CA PHE A 172 -4.81 30.03 -16.77
C PHE A 172 -5.09 30.11 -15.26
N ILE A 173 -4.04 30.43 -14.49
CA ILE A 173 -4.14 30.67 -13.04
C ILE A 173 -3.98 32.17 -12.78
N HIS A 174 -4.89 32.75 -12.00
CA HIS A 174 -4.78 34.14 -11.55
C HIS A 174 -5.18 34.26 -10.08
N ALA A 175 -4.36 34.95 -9.29
CA ALA A 175 -4.55 35.07 -7.84
C ALA A 175 -4.84 33.71 -7.15
N ASN A 176 -4.16 32.65 -7.61
CA ASN A 176 -4.30 31.26 -7.14
C ASN A 176 -5.66 30.60 -7.43
N ASN A 177 -6.49 31.17 -8.30
CA ASN A 177 -7.76 30.57 -8.74
C ASN A 177 -7.67 30.05 -10.18
N TYR A 178 -8.60 29.16 -10.53
CA TYR A 178 -8.71 28.53 -11.85
C TYR A 178 -9.57 29.36 -12.78
N TYR A 179 -9.06 29.64 -13.98
CA TYR A 179 -9.77 30.43 -14.98
C TYR A 179 -9.67 29.84 -16.39
N MET A 180 -10.63 30.23 -17.22
CA MET A 180 -10.54 30.18 -18.69
C MET A 180 -10.64 31.60 -19.25
N THR A 181 -9.97 31.86 -20.37
CA THR A 181 -10.23 33.10 -21.12
C THR A 181 -11.68 33.12 -21.57
N ARG A 182 -12.31 34.30 -21.52
CA ARG A 182 -13.67 34.48 -22.02
C ARG A 182 -13.74 34.29 -23.54
N GLY A 183 -14.89 33.85 -24.01
CA GLY A 183 -15.25 33.88 -25.42
C GLY A 183 -15.67 35.28 -25.90
N PRO A 184 -16.05 35.40 -27.18
CA PRO A 184 -16.60 36.63 -27.73
C PRO A 184 -17.78 37.17 -26.91
N ASN A 185 -17.96 38.49 -26.89
CA ASN A 185 -19.05 39.17 -26.17
C ASN A 185 -19.10 38.89 -24.66
N ASN A 186 -17.95 38.61 -24.04
CA ASN A 186 -17.83 38.33 -22.61
C ASN A 186 -18.62 37.10 -22.14
N VAL A 187 -18.75 36.10 -23.01
CA VAL A 187 -19.45 34.85 -22.71
C VAL A 187 -18.48 33.84 -22.11
N CYS A 188 -18.94 33.13 -21.09
CA CYS A 188 -18.26 31.98 -20.52
C CYS A 188 -18.99 30.71 -20.93
N GLU A 189 -18.33 29.88 -21.74
CA GLU A 189 -18.82 28.53 -22.07
C GLU A 189 -18.78 27.62 -20.84
N VAL A 190 -17.85 27.90 -19.92
CA VAL A 190 -17.68 27.21 -18.65
C VAL A 190 -17.28 28.20 -17.56
N GLY A 191 -17.85 28.04 -16.36
CA GLY A 191 -17.62 28.93 -15.22
C GLY A 191 -18.45 30.22 -15.28
N TRP A 192 -18.01 31.24 -14.53
CA TRP A 192 -18.70 32.52 -14.41
C TRP A 192 -17.86 33.68 -14.89
N PHE A 193 -18.49 34.57 -15.68
CA PHE A 193 -17.84 35.80 -16.08
C PHE A 193 -17.67 36.72 -14.87
N ASP A 194 -16.42 37.04 -14.53
CA ASP A 194 -16.06 37.84 -13.36
C ASP A 194 -15.82 39.33 -13.67
N GLY A 195 -16.15 39.76 -14.89
CA GLY A 195 -15.84 41.09 -15.41
C GLY A 195 -14.59 41.12 -16.29
N ALA A 196 -13.76 40.08 -16.29
CA ALA A 196 -12.57 39.98 -17.14
C ALA A 196 -12.42 38.61 -17.81
N ASN A 197 -12.67 37.50 -17.11
CA ASN A 197 -12.48 36.13 -17.58
C ASN A 197 -13.53 35.19 -16.97
N CYS A 198 -13.39 33.90 -17.24
CA CYS A 198 -14.30 32.87 -16.76
C CYS A 198 -13.71 32.18 -15.55
N TYR A 199 -14.19 32.53 -14.37
CA TYR A 199 -13.81 31.90 -13.11
C TYR A 199 -14.39 30.50 -13.03
N LEU A 200 -13.53 29.51 -12.79
CA LEU A 200 -13.94 28.12 -12.62
C LEU A 200 -14.01 27.72 -11.15
N GLY A 201 -13.10 28.24 -10.31
CA GLY A 201 -12.96 27.73 -8.95
C GLY A 201 -11.69 28.15 -8.22
N THR A 202 -11.56 27.69 -6.98
CA THR A 202 -10.45 27.98 -6.07
C THR A 202 -9.99 26.70 -5.36
N PRO A 203 -8.66 26.43 -5.29
CA PRO A 203 -8.13 25.34 -4.48
C PRO A 203 -8.39 25.54 -2.97
N PRO A 204 -8.20 24.52 -2.13
CA PRO A 204 -8.27 24.68 -0.70
C PRO A 204 -7.30 25.76 -0.18
N PRO A 205 -7.62 26.46 0.93
CA PRO A 205 -6.73 27.48 1.50
C PRO A 205 -5.32 26.94 1.78
N GLY A 206 -4.31 27.74 1.45
CA GLY A 206 -2.90 27.39 1.64
C GLY A 206 -2.30 26.46 0.58
N LYS A 207 -3.08 26.07 -0.44
CA LYS A 207 -2.60 25.28 -1.58
C LYS A 207 -2.29 26.13 -2.79
N SER A 208 -1.33 25.69 -3.60
CA SER A 208 -0.94 26.39 -4.83
C SER A 208 -1.57 25.72 -6.04
N ALA A 209 -2.41 26.46 -6.77
CA ALA A 209 -3.02 26.03 -8.03
C ALA A 209 -2.01 26.06 -9.18
N PHE A 210 -2.11 25.09 -10.09
CA PHE A 210 -1.34 25.07 -11.33
C PHE A 210 -2.05 24.25 -12.41
N ILE A 211 -1.55 24.34 -13.65
CA ILE A 211 -2.05 23.60 -14.81
C ILE A 211 -0.92 22.70 -15.31
N TRP A 212 -1.22 21.43 -15.54
CA TRP A 212 -0.28 20.46 -16.09
C TRP A 212 -1.04 19.46 -16.97
N GLY A 213 -0.45 19.00 -18.07
CA GLY A 213 -1.05 17.92 -18.88
C GLY A 213 -2.52 18.16 -19.31
N ASN A 214 -2.91 19.40 -19.59
CA ASN A 214 -4.30 19.79 -19.91
C ASN A 214 -5.32 19.52 -18.79
N ALA A 215 -4.90 19.64 -17.53
CA ALA A 215 -5.77 19.57 -16.36
C ALA A 215 -5.37 20.60 -15.29
N PHE A 216 -6.33 20.91 -14.42
CA PHE A 216 -6.17 21.78 -13.26
C PHE A 216 -5.80 20.96 -12.03
N TYR A 217 -4.82 21.47 -11.28
CA TYR A 217 -4.26 20.81 -10.11
C TYR A 217 -4.02 21.79 -8.97
N TYR A 218 -3.82 21.25 -7.77
CA TYR A 218 -3.16 21.96 -6.69
C TYR A 218 -2.10 21.11 -5.97
N SER A 219 -1.22 21.78 -5.23
CA SER A 219 -0.17 21.15 -4.42
C SER A 219 -0.75 20.31 -3.26
N PRO A 220 -0.30 19.07 -3.03
CA PRO A 220 -0.73 18.24 -1.90
C PRO A 220 -0.65 18.91 -0.53
#